data_AF-A0A1X2F3X6-F1
#
_entry.id   AF-A0A1X2F3X6-F1
#
_cell.length_a   1.000
_cell.length_b   1.000
_cell.length_c   1.000
_cell.angle_alpha   90.00
_cell.angle_beta   90.00
_cell.angle_gamma   90.00
#
_symmetry.space_group_name_H-M   'P 1'
#
loop_
_entity.id
_entity.type
_entity.pdbx_description
1 polymer ?
#
loop_
_entity_poly.entity_id
_entity_poly.type
_entity_poly.pdbx_seq_one_letter_code
_entity_poly.pdbx_strand_id
1 'polypeptide(L)'
;MEWVGLDRPTIAAAPADGGGQLAEALDQATDTYARMAAETEAVQAAIRDAAQSAAETARQAAIDMASIRDAAQSQGTAIMPADDLETAEPHDLKLLVETMDSKLEAAQDVLGTTRENFERSAERLRAAYL
;
A
#
# COMPACT_ATOMS: atom_id res chain seq x y z
N MET A 1 -40.11 20.08 -12.58
CA MET A 1 -38.64 20.04 -12.50
C MET A 1 -38.14 19.62 -13.85
N GLU A 2 -37.68 20.61 -14.60
CA GLU A 2 -37.29 20.53 -16.01
C GLU A 2 -35.79 20.21 -16.06
N TRP A 3 -35.43 19.09 -16.67
CA TRP A 3 -34.03 18.70 -16.84
C TRP A 3 -33.47 19.45 -18.06
N VAL A 4 -32.75 20.53 -17.78
CA VAL A 4 -31.99 21.31 -18.76
C VAL A 4 -30.64 20.62 -19.00
N GLY A 5 -30.27 20.44 -20.27
CA GLY A 5 -28.87 20.28 -20.67
C GLY A 5 -28.40 18.87 -21.02
N LEU A 6 -28.98 18.24 -22.04
CA LEU A 6 -28.27 17.28 -22.89
C LEU A 6 -28.44 17.75 -24.33
N ASP A 7 -27.67 18.79 -24.68
CA ASP A 7 -27.42 19.09 -26.09
C ASP A 7 -26.75 17.86 -26.67
N ARG A 8 -27.51 17.08 -27.46
CA ARG A 8 -26.95 15.94 -28.18
C ARG A 8 -25.88 16.51 -29.10
N PRO A 9 -24.65 15.98 -29.10
CA PRO A 9 -23.66 16.39 -30.08
C PRO A 9 -24.27 16.12 -31.47
N THR A 10 -24.57 17.21 -32.18
CA THR A 10 -25.07 17.13 -33.55
C THR A 10 -23.88 16.68 -34.39
N ILE A 11 -23.89 15.41 -34.80
CA ILE A 11 -22.88 14.88 -35.71
C ILE A 11 -23.05 15.65 -37.03
N ALA A 12 -22.07 16.46 -37.37
CA ALA A 12 -22.03 17.16 -38.64
C ALA A 12 -22.09 16.13 -39.78
N ALA A 13 -22.98 16.33 -40.75
CA ALA A 13 -23.08 15.47 -41.91
C ALA A 13 -21.73 15.43 -42.65
N ALA A 14 -21.23 14.23 -42.92
CA ALA A 14 -19.95 14.01 -43.56
C ALA A 14 -19.91 14.65 -44.97
N PRO A 15 -18.78 15.26 -45.38
CA PRO A 15 -18.61 15.74 -46.74
C PRO A 15 -18.70 14.57 -47.74
N ALA A 16 -19.40 14.80 -48.85
CA ALA A 16 -19.79 13.77 -49.83
C ALA A 16 -18.62 13.06 -50.55
N ASP A 17 -17.39 13.55 -50.39
CA ASP A 17 -16.18 13.04 -51.05
C ASP A 17 -15.22 12.28 -50.09
N GLY A 18 -15.64 11.98 -48.86
CA GLY A 18 -14.73 11.68 -47.72
C GLY A 18 -14.56 10.22 -47.27
N GLY A 19 -14.85 9.21 -48.12
CA GLY A 19 -14.83 7.79 -47.71
C GLY A 19 -13.50 7.29 -47.11
N GLY A 20 -12.37 7.86 -47.51
CA GLY A 20 -11.05 7.53 -46.95
C GLY A 20 -10.77 8.18 -45.59
N GLN A 21 -11.19 9.43 -45.38
CA GLN A 21 -10.94 10.16 -44.14
C GLN A 21 -11.78 9.62 -42.97
N LEU A 22 -12.98 9.12 -43.23
CA LEU A 22 -13.81 8.50 -42.19
C LEU A 22 -13.26 7.13 -41.77
N ALA A 23 -12.75 6.34 -42.72
CA ALA A 23 -12.13 5.05 -42.44
C ALA A 23 -10.81 5.21 -41.68
N GLU A 24 -9.93 6.14 -42.08
CA GLU A 24 -8.71 6.47 -41.34
C GLU A 24 -9.02 7.02 -39.94
N ALA A 25 -10.06 7.84 -39.78
CA ALA A 25 -10.48 8.33 -38.46
C ALA A 25 -11.03 7.22 -37.56
N LEU A 26 -11.74 6.23 -38.13
CA LEU A 26 -12.21 5.04 -37.41
C LEU A 26 -11.07 4.11 -37.00
N ASP A 27 -10.09 3.90 -37.87
CA ASP A 27 -8.89 3.10 -37.56
C ASP A 27 -8.06 3.79 -36.47
N GLN A 28 -7.83 5.10 -36.57
CA GLN A 28 -7.14 5.87 -35.52
C GLN A 28 -7.89 5.84 -34.18
N ALA A 29 -9.22 5.95 -34.21
CA ALA A 29 -10.03 5.85 -32.99
C ALA A 29 -9.91 4.44 -32.37
N THR A 30 -9.97 3.40 -33.19
CA THR A 30 -9.84 1.99 -32.76
C THR A 30 -8.47 1.72 -32.13
N ASP A 31 -7.38 2.17 -32.77
CA ASP A 31 -6.03 2.06 -32.23
C ASP A 31 -5.88 2.84 -30.92
N THR A 32 -6.51 4.01 -30.83
CA THR A 32 -6.49 4.82 -29.61
C THR A 32 -7.24 4.13 -28.47
N TYR A 33 -8.42 3.58 -28.73
CA TYR A 33 -9.18 2.82 -27.73
C TYR A 33 -8.44 1.55 -27.29
N ALA A 34 -7.83 0.81 -28.22
CA ALA A 34 -7.04 -0.37 -27.90
C ALA A 34 -5.84 -0.02 -27.01
N ARG A 35 -5.15 1.09 -27.30
CA ARG A 35 -4.06 1.60 -26.47
C ARG A 35 -4.54 2.02 -25.08
N MET A 36 -5.63 2.77 -24.99
CA MET A 36 -6.22 3.18 -23.70
C MET A 36 -6.68 1.98 -22.85
N ALA A 37 -7.22 0.94 -23.48
CA ALA A 37 -7.61 -0.30 -22.80
C ALA A 37 -6.37 -1.02 -22.23
N ALA A 38 -5.31 -1.15 -23.04
CA ALA A 38 -4.05 -1.75 -22.60
C ALA A 38 -3.38 -0.95 -21.47
N GLU A 39 -3.38 0.38 -21.55
CA GLU A 39 -2.88 1.27 -20.48
C GLU A 39 -3.71 1.10 -19.20
N THR A 40 -5.03 1.00 -19.32
CA THR A 40 -5.92 0.78 -18.17
C THR A 40 -5.67 -0.56 -17.50
N GLU A 41 -5.48 -1.64 -18.28
CA GLU A 41 -5.14 -2.96 -17.75
C GLU A 41 -3.79 -2.97 -17.04
N ALA A 42 -2.78 -2.30 -17.62
CA ALA A 42 -1.46 -2.17 -17.01
C ALA A 42 -1.51 -1.43 -15.67
N VAL A 43 -2.27 -0.31 -15.60
CA VAL A 43 -2.49 0.43 -14.36
C VAL A 43 -3.21 -0.41 -13.31
N GLN A 44 -4.27 -1.14 -13.70
CA GLN A 44 -5.00 -2.00 -12.77
C GLN A 44 -4.12 -3.14 -12.22
N ALA A 45 -3.24 -3.71 -13.05
CA ALA A 45 -2.28 -4.72 -12.62
C ALA A 45 -1.28 -4.13 -11.61
N ALA A 46 -0.74 -2.95 -11.87
CA ALA A 46 0.18 -2.26 -10.96
C ALA A 46 -0.47 -1.92 -9.60
N ILE A 47 -1.72 -1.46 -9.58
CA ILE A 47 -2.48 -1.22 -8.34
C ILE A 47 -2.64 -2.51 -7.54
N ARG A 48 -2.99 -3.61 -8.21
CA ARG A 48 -3.22 -4.90 -7.54
C ARG A 48 -1.94 -5.45 -6.93
N ASP A 49 -0.83 -5.36 -7.66
CA ASP A 49 0.50 -5.79 -7.19
C ASP A 49 0.93 -4.96 -5.96
N ALA A 50 0.80 -3.63 -6.04
CA ALA A 50 1.10 -2.75 -4.91
C ALA A 50 0.21 -3.05 -3.68
N ALA A 51 -1.08 -3.31 -3.87
CA ALA A 51 -1.98 -3.67 -2.78
C ALA A 51 -1.61 -5.01 -2.13
N GLN A 52 -1.22 -6.02 -2.93
CA GLN A 52 -0.77 -7.31 -2.42
C GLN A 52 0.55 -7.19 -1.67
N SER A 53 1.53 -6.46 -2.21
CA SER A 53 2.82 -6.22 -1.57
C SER A 53 2.67 -5.45 -0.24
N ALA A 54 1.79 -4.44 -0.23
CA ALA A 54 1.43 -3.70 0.97
C ALA A 54 0.78 -4.59 2.05
N ALA A 55 -0.16 -5.44 1.66
CA ALA A 55 -0.82 -6.37 2.58
C ALA A 55 0.14 -7.40 3.17
N GLU A 56 1.07 -7.92 2.36
CA GLU A 56 2.07 -8.87 2.83
C GLU A 56 3.07 -8.23 3.80
N THR A 57 3.54 -7.02 3.47
CA THR A 57 4.40 -6.23 4.37
C THR A 57 3.71 -5.99 5.71
N ALA A 58 2.44 -5.60 5.70
CA ALA A 58 1.68 -5.35 6.93
C ALA A 58 1.48 -6.63 7.77
N ARG A 59 1.23 -7.77 7.11
CA ARG A 59 1.13 -9.06 7.79
C ARG A 59 2.44 -9.45 8.44
N GLN A 60 3.56 -9.35 7.73
CA GLN A 60 4.86 -9.71 8.27
C GLN A 60 5.20 -8.83 9.47
N ALA A 61 4.98 -7.51 9.36
CA ALA A 61 5.18 -6.58 10.47
C ALA A 61 4.32 -6.93 11.70
N ALA A 62 3.07 -7.37 11.50
CA ALA A 62 2.22 -7.81 12.59
C ALA A 62 2.74 -9.08 13.28
N ILE A 63 3.27 -10.03 12.51
CA ILE A 63 3.90 -11.25 13.03
C ILE A 63 5.15 -10.90 13.84
N ASP A 64 6.02 -10.04 13.31
CA ASP A 64 7.26 -9.64 13.96
C ASP A 64 6.96 -8.91 15.29
N MET A 65 5.98 -8.01 15.29
CA MET A 65 5.52 -7.31 16.49
C MET A 65 4.90 -8.26 17.53
N ALA A 66 4.14 -9.27 17.10
CA ALA A 66 3.62 -10.30 18.01
C ALA A 66 4.76 -11.09 18.66
N SER A 67 5.76 -11.50 17.86
CA SER A 67 6.93 -12.21 18.36
C SER A 67 7.74 -11.38 19.37
N ILE A 68 7.94 -10.09 19.11
CA ILE A 68 8.61 -9.17 20.04
C ILE A 68 7.84 -9.08 21.36
N ARG A 69 6.51 -8.98 21.29
CA ARG A 69 5.64 -8.93 22.48
C ARG A 69 5.73 -10.23 23.29
N ASP A 70 5.65 -11.38 22.64
CA ASP A 70 5.74 -12.68 23.31
C ASP A 70 7.10 -12.86 23.98
N ALA A 71 8.18 -12.44 23.31
CA ALA A 71 9.52 -12.43 23.87
C ALA A 71 9.65 -11.47 25.06
N ALA A 72 9.07 -10.27 24.96
CA ALA A 72 9.05 -9.29 26.05
C ALA A 72 8.32 -9.84 27.27
N GLN A 73 7.17 -10.47 27.07
CA GLN A 73 6.41 -11.08 28.16
C GLN A 73 7.16 -12.25 28.79
N SER A 74 7.69 -13.16 27.97
CA SER A 74 8.45 -14.32 28.46
C SER A 74 9.70 -13.91 29.25
N GLN A 75 10.47 -12.94 28.74
CA GLN A 75 11.67 -12.45 29.41
C GLN A 75 11.32 -11.63 30.65
N GLY A 76 10.26 -10.81 30.58
CA GLY A 76 9.77 -10.04 31.72
C GLY A 76 9.36 -10.93 32.89
N THR A 77 8.59 -11.99 32.64
CA THR A 77 8.22 -12.98 33.66
C THR A 77 9.43 -13.77 34.18
N ALA A 78 10.45 -14.02 33.36
CA ALA A 78 11.66 -14.70 33.81
C ALA A 78 12.52 -13.81 34.73
N ILE A 79 12.56 -12.50 34.47
CA ILE A 79 13.29 -11.52 35.28
C ILE A 79 12.53 -11.22 36.58
N MET A 80 11.21 -11.05 36.48
CA MET A 80 10.36 -10.69 37.60
C MET A 80 9.10 -11.59 37.60
N PRO A 81 9.18 -12.78 38.21
CA PRO A 81 8.10 -13.76 38.19
C PRO A 81 6.92 -13.42 39.11
N ALA A 82 7.15 -12.59 40.13
CA ALA A 82 6.11 -12.02 40.96
C ALA A 82 5.83 -10.59 40.50
N ASP A 83 4.58 -10.25 40.21
CA ASP A 83 4.17 -8.88 39.81
C ASP A 83 4.27 -7.85 40.95
N ASP A 84 4.85 -8.24 42.09
CA ASP A 84 4.97 -7.40 43.27
C ASP A 84 6.21 -6.51 43.20
N LEU A 85 5.99 -5.31 42.68
CA LEU A 85 7.01 -4.26 42.56
C LEU A 85 7.55 -3.78 43.92
N GLU A 86 6.79 -3.96 45.02
CA GLU A 86 7.23 -3.51 46.35
C GLU A 86 8.33 -4.41 46.93
N THR A 87 8.40 -5.66 46.48
CA THR A 87 9.38 -6.66 46.93
C THR A 87 10.45 -6.98 45.88
N ALA A 88 10.37 -6.37 44.70
CA ALA A 88 11.32 -6.58 43.61
C ALA A 88 12.71 -6.05 43.97
N GLU A 89 13.74 -6.87 43.70
CA GLU A 89 15.12 -6.42 43.89
C GLU A 89 15.48 -5.31 42.89
N PRO A 90 16.20 -4.24 43.30
CA PRO A 90 16.59 -3.16 42.40
C PRO A 90 17.38 -3.63 41.17
N HIS A 91 18.12 -4.72 41.29
CA HIS A 91 18.84 -5.35 40.19
C HIS A 91 17.88 -5.87 39.11
N ASP A 92 16.81 -6.55 39.51
CA ASP A 92 15.85 -7.17 38.60
C ASP A 92 14.99 -6.11 37.90
N LEU A 93 14.63 -5.04 38.62
CA LEU A 93 13.96 -3.87 38.02
C LEU A 93 14.84 -3.22 36.94
N LYS A 94 16.14 -3.07 37.18
CA LYS A 94 17.08 -2.54 36.19
C LYS A 94 17.14 -3.47 34.96
N LEU A 95 17.31 -4.77 35.17
CA LEU A 95 17.39 -5.75 34.09
C LEU A 95 16.09 -5.79 33.27
N LEU A 96 14.94 -5.65 33.93
CA LEU A 96 13.62 -5.58 33.29
C LEU A 96 13.53 -4.35 32.38
N VAL A 97 13.92 -3.17 32.87
CA VAL A 97 13.89 -1.93 32.08
C VAL A 97 14.83 -2.03 30.88
N GLU A 98 16.06 -2.51 31.06
CA GLU A 98 17.01 -2.71 29.95
C GLU A 98 16.46 -3.70 28.90
N THR A 99 15.79 -4.75 29.36
CA THR A 99 15.13 -5.71 28.47
C THR A 99 13.97 -5.07 27.70
N MET A 100 13.13 -4.29 28.37
CA MET A 100 12.01 -3.58 27.73
C MET A 100 12.50 -2.54 26.71
N ASP A 101 13.60 -1.83 27.02
CA ASP A 101 14.21 -0.86 26.10
C ASP A 101 14.71 -1.55 24.82
N SER A 102 15.41 -2.68 24.96
CA SER A 102 15.82 -3.50 23.81
C SER A 102 14.64 -4.00 22.96
N LYS A 103 13.52 -4.40 23.58
CA LYS A 103 12.32 -4.80 22.84
C LYS A 103 11.64 -3.62 22.15
N LEU A 104 11.67 -2.44 22.78
CA LEU A 104 11.15 -1.22 22.20
C LEU A 104 11.97 -0.78 20.98
N GLU A 105 13.30 -0.88 21.04
CA GLU A 105 14.20 -0.65 19.91
C GLU A 105 13.87 -1.60 18.74
N ALA A 106 13.76 -2.91 19.01
CA ALA A 106 13.37 -3.88 17.99
C ALA A 106 11.99 -3.59 17.36
N ALA A 107 11.02 -3.12 18.16
CA ALA A 107 9.71 -2.74 17.66
C ALA A 107 9.77 -1.47 16.77
N GLN A 108 10.64 -0.51 17.12
CA GLN A 108 10.88 0.67 16.30
C GLN A 108 11.52 0.30 14.96
N ASP A 109 12.45 -0.66 14.94
CA ASP A 109 13.07 -1.16 13.71
C ASP A 109 12.05 -1.80 12.76
N VAL A 110 11.12 -2.60 13.30
CA VAL A 110 10.02 -3.20 12.51
C VAL A 110 9.15 -2.08 11.90
N LEU A 111 8.80 -1.06 12.69
CA LEU A 111 8.02 0.08 12.20
C LEU A 111 8.76 0.88 11.13
N GLY A 112 10.06 1.14 11.33
CA GLY A 112 10.91 1.84 10.37
C GLY A 112 11.00 1.09 9.05
N THR A 113 11.34 -0.19 9.09
CA THR A 113 11.44 -1.05 7.90
C THR A 113 10.10 -1.16 7.16
N THR A 114 9.00 -1.30 7.92
CA THR A 114 7.64 -1.36 7.36
C THR A 114 7.29 -0.08 6.62
N ARG A 115 7.61 1.07 7.23
CA ARG A 115 7.40 2.39 6.61
C ARG A 115 8.20 2.54 5.32
N GLU A 116 9.48 2.21 5.33
CA GLU A 116 10.34 2.27 4.12
C GLU A 116 9.80 1.37 3.00
N ASN A 117 9.29 0.19 3.33
CA ASN A 117 8.68 -0.72 2.36
C ASN A 117 7.38 -0.15 1.76
N PHE A 118 6.55 0.53 2.55
CA PHE A 118 5.38 1.23 2.05
C PHE A 118 5.75 2.42 1.17
N GLU A 119 6.74 3.22 1.56
CA GLU A 119 7.22 4.36 0.78
C GLU A 119 7.76 3.89 -0.58
N ARG A 120 8.60 2.84 -0.61
CA ARG A 120 9.10 2.23 -1.84
C ARG A 120 7.98 1.68 -2.73
N SER A 121 6.95 1.08 -2.13
CA SER A 121 5.78 0.59 -2.87
C SER A 121 4.96 1.73 -3.47
N ALA A 122 4.80 2.83 -2.74
CA ALA A 122 4.13 4.03 -3.24
C ALA A 122 4.91 4.70 -4.37
N GLU A 123 6.24 4.72 -4.32
CA GLU A 123 7.09 5.22 -5.40
C GLU A 123 6.94 4.39 -6.68
N ARG A 124 6.96 3.05 -6.57
CA ARG A 124 6.73 2.14 -7.70
C ARG A 124 5.36 2.35 -8.33
N LEU A 125 4.33 2.54 -7.49
CA LEU A 125 2.98 2.83 -7.96
C LEU A 125 2.96 4.16 -8.74
N ARG A 126 3.57 5.22 -8.20
CA ARG A 126 3.65 6.53 -8.90
C ARG A 126 4.41 6.43 -10.22
N ALA A 127 5.48 5.65 -10.29
CA ALA A 127 6.24 5.43 -11.52
C ALA A 127 5.42 4.68 -12.59
N ALA A 128 4.45 3.86 -12.21
CA ALA A 128 3.54 3.21 -13.17
C ALA A 128 2.47 4.17 -13.76
N TYR A 129 2.32 5.37 -13.19
CA TYR A 129 1.40 6.41 -13.68
C TYR A 129 2.09 7.50 -14.52
N LEU A 130 3.43 7.51 -14.60
CA LEU A 130 4.25 8.47 -15.37
C LEU A 130 4.77 7.83 -16.66
#